data_AF-A0A1M6RRZ0-F1
#
_entry.id   AF-A0A1M6RRZ0-F1
#
_cell.length_a   1.000
_cell.length_b   1.000
_cell.length_c   1.000
_cell.angle_alpha   90.00
_cell.angle_beta   90.00
_cell.angle_gamma   90.00
#
_symmetry.space_group_name_H-M   'P 1'
#
loop_
_entity.id
_entity.type
_entity.pdbx_description
1 polymer ?
#
loop_
_entity_poly.entity_id
_entity_poly.type
_entity_poly.pdbx_seq_one_letter_code
_entity_poly.pdbx_strand_id
1 'polypeptide(L)'
;MDSRDYAILILTAQIPFITQISRQPHEALRQRIVINYSMKGLTKDEVKEYIICSLKNSGCSEPLFTDSAYELIFSSTNGFLRPINKLARMCLISGANQKLRSIDSEIVYQAQTEINITA
;
A
#
# COMPACT_ATOMS: atom_id res chain seq x y z
N MET A 1 16.44 -40.82 7.40
CA MET A 1 16.75 -39.98 8.59
C MET A 1 16.59 -38.50 8.19
N ASP A 2 15.61 -38.19 7.31
CA ASP A 2 15.70 -37.05 6.37
C ASP A 2 14.38 -36.28 6.30
N SER A 3 13.86 -35.84 7.44
CA SER A 3 12.69 -34.97 7.48
C SER A 3 12.72 -34.07 8.72
N ARG A 4 13.83 -33.36 8.88
CA ARG A 4 13.92 -32.25 9.83
C ARG A 4 13.97 -30.97 9.02
N ASP A 5 12.89 -30.20 9.07
CA ASP A 5 12.84 -28.85 8.50
C ASP A 5 13.68 -27.92 9.39
N TYR A 6 14.96 -27.79 9.06
CA TYR A 6 15.90 -26.97 9.83
C TYR A 6 15.73 -25.46 9.61
N ALA A 7 15.03 -25.06 8.54
CA ALA A 7 14.81 -23.65 8.21
C ALA A 7 13.53 -23.43 7.39
N ILE A 8 12.92 -22.27 7.57
CA ILE A 8 11.83 -21.77 6.72
C ILE A 8 12.42 -20.69 5.81
N LEU A 9 12.21 -20.83 4.50
CA LEU A 9 12.63 -19.84 3.51
C LEU A 9 11.43 -18.99 3.08
N ILE A 10 11.49 -17.69 3.34
CA ILE A 10 10.51 -16.71 2.84
C ILE A 10 11.18 -15.91 1.73
N LEU A 11 10.70 -16.07 0.50
CA LEU A 11 11.18 -15.32 -0.65
C LEU A 11 10.31 -14.08 -0.87
N THR A 12 10.95 -12.90 -0.88
CA THR A 12 10.29 -11.62 -1.18
C THR A 12 10.92 -10.97 -2.40
N ALA A 13 10.12 -10.65 -3.40
CA ALA A 13 10.62 -10.04 -4.64
C ALA A 13 9.54 -9.17 -5.30
N GLN A 14 9.93 -8.40 -6.31
CA GLN A 14 9.00 -7.62 -7.13
C GLN A 14 8.18 -8.52 -8.07
N ILE A 15 7.04 -8.02 -8.58
CA ILE A 15 6.14 -8.75 -9.51
C ILE A 15 6.90 -9.44 -10.68
N PRO A 16 7.92 -8.82 -11.34
CA PRO A 16 8.65 -9.47 -12.43
C PRO A 16 9.36 -10.77 -12.02
N PHE A 17 9.65 -10.98 -10.73
CA PHE A 17 10.28 -12.20 -10.26
C PHE A 17 9.43 -13.45 -10.54
N ILE A 18 8.09 -13.31 -10.53
CA ILE A 18 7.18 -14.42 -10.81
C ILE A 18 7.38 -14.96 -12.23
N THR A 19 7.65 -14.08 -13.21
CA THR A 19 7.94 -14.50 -14.58
C THR A 19 9.36 -15.04 -14.71
N GLN A 20 10.32 -14.49 -13.96
CA GLN A 20 11.70 -15.00 -13.93
C GLN A 20 11.79 -16.42 -13.37
N ILE A 21 11.19 -16.68 -12.20
CA ILE A 21 11.23 -18.00 -11.53
C ILE A 21 10.48 -19.08 -12.31
N SER A 22 9.58 -18.68 -13.21
CA SER A 22 8.84 -19.60 -14.08
C SER A 22 9.65 -20.07 -15.30
N ARG A 23 10.86 -19.55 -15.51
CA ARG A 23 11.74 -19.98 -16.61
C ARG A 23 12.34 -21.35 -16.32
N GLN A 24 12.59 -22.11 -17.39
CA GLN A 24 13.12 -23.49 -17.33
C GLN A 24 14.36 -23.67 -16.43
N PRO A 25 15.36 -22.75 -16.40
CA PRO A 25 16.53 -22.92 -15.54
C PRO A 25 16.22 -22.94 -14.03
N HIS A 26 15.06 -22.44 -13.63
CA HIS A 26 14.66 -22.31 -12.22
C HIS A 26 13.58 -23.34 -11.80
N GLU A 27 13.26 -24.32 -12.66
CA GLU A 27 12.19 -25.28 -12.40
C GLU A 27 12.39 -26.05 -11.09
N ALA A 28 13.62 -26.50 -10.81
CA ALA A 28 13.95 -27.23 -9.58
C ALA A 28 13.65 -26.41 -8.32
N LEU A 29 13.91 -25.10 -8.34
CA LEU A 29 13.59 -24.22 -7.22
C LEU A 29 12.09 -23.97 -7.14
N ARG A 30 11.44 -23.72 -8.28
CA ARG A 30 9.99 -23.47 -8.37
C ARG A 30 9.16 -24.63 -7.81
N GLN A 31 9.53 -25.87 -8.10
CA GLN A 31 8.85 -27.07 -7.58
C GLN A 31 8.91 -27.19 -6.04
N ARG A 32 9.87 -26.52 -5.39
CA ARG A 32 10.02 -26.52 -3.93
C ARG A 32 9.28 -25.37 -3.24
N ILE A 33 8.73 -24.42 -4.01
CA ILE A 33 7.94 -23.31 -3.47
C ILE A 33 6.49 -23.80 -3.29
N VAL A 34 6.12 -24.08 -2.04
CA VAL A 34 4.79 -24.60 -1.70
C VAL A 34 3.71 -23.51 -1.78
N ILE A 35 4.04 -22.29 -1.39
CA ILE A 35 3.11 -21.16 -1.34
C ILE A 35 3.69 -20.01 -2.16
N ASN A 36 2.92 -19.53 -3.12
CA ASN A 36 3.23 -18.32 -3.87
C ASN A 36 2.07 -17.33 -3.69
N TYR A 37 2.37 -16.14 -3.17
CA TYR A 37 1.39 -15.08 -2.99
C TYR A 37 1.89 -13.79 -3.63
N SER A 38 1.04 -13.20 -4.47
CA SER A 38 1.27 -11.87 -5.04
C SER A 38 0.31 -10.86 -4.42
N MET A 39 0.88 -9.84 -3.78
CA MET A 39 0.11 -8.72 -3.24
C MET A 39 -0.47 -7.92 -4.40
N LYS A 40 -1.80 -7.82 -4.45
CA LYS A 40 -2.51 -6.89 -5.33
C LYS A 40 -2.80 -5.59 -4.58
N GLY A 41 -3.21 -4.56 -5.33
CA GLY A 41 -3.75 -3.34 -4.71
C GLY A 41 -4.99 -3.67 -3.87
N LEU A 42 -5.15 -2.94 -2.77
CA LEU A 42 -6.34 -2.97 -1.93
C LEU A 42 -7.58 -2.52 -2.72
N THR A 43 -8.74 -3.04 -2.36
CA THR A 43 -10.03 -2.52 -2.83
C THR A 43 -10.33 -1.16 -2.20
N LYS A 44 -11.32 -0.43 -2.74
CA LYS A 44 -11.75 0.88 -2.21
C LYS A 44 -12.08 0.83 -0.72
N ASP A 45 -12.83 -0.18 -0.29
CA ASP A 45 -13.23 -0.33 1.11
C ASP A 45 -12.02 -0.67 2.00
N GLU A 46 -11.14 -1.56 1.53
CA GLU A 46 -9.89 -1.88 2.23
C GLU A 46 -8.95 -0.67 2.34
N VAL A 47 -8.92 0.24 1.36
CA VAL A 47 -8.14 1.49 1.46
C VAL A 47 -8.66 2.36 2.59
N LYS A 48 -9.97 2.52 2.71
CA LYS A 48 -10.59 3.27 3.81
C LYS A 48 -10.24 2.64 5.15
N GLU A 49 -10.46 1.34 5.30
CA GLU A 49 -10.12 0.61 6.53
C GLU A 49 -8.63 0.69 6.87
N TYR A 50 -7.77 0.56 5.86
CA TYR A 50 -6.31 0.66 6.02
C TYR A 50 -5.88 2.03 6.55
N ILE A 51 -6.43 3.12 6.01
CA ILE A 51 -6.11 4.48 6.48
C ILE A 51 -6.62 4.69 7.91
N ILE A 52 -7.86 4.27 8.21
CA ILE A 52 -8.42 4.35 9.56
C ILE A 52 -7.56 3.58 10.56
N CYS A 53 -7.17 2.35 10.21
CA CYS A 53 -6.30 1.50 11.04
C CYS A 53 -4.92 2.16 11.26
N SER A 54 -4.33 2.73 10.20
CA SER A 54 -3.05 3.43 10.27
C SER A 54 -3.10 4.66 11.18
N LEU A 55 -4.18 5.44 11.10
CA LEU A 55 -4.42 6.60 11.98
C LEU A 55 -4.61 6.15 13.43
N LYS A 56 -5.40 5.10 13.66
CA LYS A 56 -5.63 4.53 14.99
C LYS A 56 -4.34 4.03 15.62
N ASN A 57 -3.48 3.35 14.86
CA ASN A 57 -2.16 2.90 15.31
C ASN A 57 -1.22 4.07 15.62
N SER A 58 -1.46 5.24 15.03
CA SER A 58 -0.74 6.49 15.32
C SER A 58 -1.36 7.28 16.49
N GLY A 59 -2.38 6.74 17.16
CA GLY A 59 -3.08 7.37 18.29
C GLY A 59 -4.22 8.30 17.90
N CYS A 60 -4.55 8.42 16.60
CA CYS A 60 -5.66 9.24 16.13
C CYS A 60 -6.92 8.37 15.92
N SER A 61 -7.93 8.56 16.75
CA SER A 61 -9.24 7.87 16.61
C SER A 61 -10.30 8.75 15.95
N GLU A 62 -9.98 10.00 15.65
CA GLU A 62 -10.89 10.94 15.02
C GLU A 62 -10.92 10.73 13.49
N PRO A 63 -12.10 10.83 12.84
CA PRO A 63 -12.19 10.74 11.39
C PRO A 63 -11.61 12.00 10.75
N LEU A 64 -10.35 11.93 10.30
CA LEU A 64 -9.67 13.05 9.62
C LEU A 64 -9.99 13.14 8.13
N PHE A 65 -10.38 12.04 7.49
CA PHE A 65 -10.64 11.98 6.05
C PHE A 65 -12.13 11.79 5.80
N THR A 66 -12.66 12.53 4.83
CA THR A 66 -14.03 12.38 4.34
C THR A 66 -14.15 11.22 3.33
N ASP A 67 -15.38 10.78 3.05
CA ASP A 67 -15.62 9.72 2.05
C ASP A 67 -15.15 10.10 0.64
N SER A 68 -15.27 11.37 0.25
CA SER A 68 -14.74 11.87 -1.03
C SER A 68 -13.21 11.84 -1.08
N ALA A 69 -12.53 12.07 0.04
CA ALA A 69 -11.09 11.95 0.13
C ALA A 69 -10.63 10.48 -0.05
N TYR A 70 -11.32 9.53 0.59
CA TYR A 70 -11.01 8.10 0.41
C TYR A 70 -11.17 7.64 -1.04
N GLU A 71 -12.24 8.08 -1.71
CA GLU A 71 -12.47 7.83 -3.13
C GLU A 71 -11.33 8.35 -4.01
N LEU A 72 -10.94 9.61 -3.79
CA LEU A 72 -9.89 10.23 -4.59
C LEU A 72 -8.52 9.59 -4.32
N ILE A 73 -8.22 9.21 -3.08
CA ILE A 73 -7.00 8.48 -2.73
C ILE A 73 -6.98 7.12 -3.44
N PHE A 74 -8.07 6.35 -3.42
CA PHE A 74 -8.13 5.06 -4.10
C PHE A 74 -7.90 5.22 -5.61
N SER A 75 -8.62 6.15 -6.25
CA SER A 75 -8.50 6.40 -7.70
C SER A 75 -7.08 6.84 -8.11
N SER A 76 -6.41 7.61 -7.26
CA SER A 76 -5.06 8.11 -7.52
C SER A 76 -3.97 7.06 -7.29
N THR A 77 -4.25 6.02 -6.50
CA THR A 77 -3.23 5.06 -6.03
C THR A 77 -3.45 3.63 -6.52
N ASN A 78 -4.62 3.33 -7.09
CA ASN A 78 -5.04 1.99 -7.48
C ASN A 78 -4.92 0.96 -6.34
N GLY A 79 -5.08 1.39 -5.09
CA GLY A 79 -5.02 0.51 -3.93
C GLY A 79 -3.60 0.12 -3.49
N PHE A 80 -2.54 0.63 -4.11
CA PHE A 80 -1.18 0.28 -3.70
C PHE A 80 -0.76 1.00 -2.42
N LEU A 81 -0.38 0.22 -1.39
CA LEU A 81 -0.02 0.69 -0.05
C LEU A 81 1.01 1.83 -0.03
N ARG A 82 2.08 1.74 -0.84
CA ARG A 82 3.14 2.75 -0.83
C ARG A 82 2.68 4.10 -1.39
N PRO A 83 2.02 4.17 -2.57
CA PRO A 83 1.32 5.37 -3.02
C PRO A 83 0.28 5.90 -2.04
N ILE A 84 -0.55 5.05 -1.43
CA ILE A 84 -1.54 5.45 -0.41
C ILE A 84 -0.85 6.18 0.74
N ASN A 85 0.19 5.59 1.32
CA ASN A 85 0.92 6.18 2.43
C ASN A 85 1.59 7.52 2.06
N LYS A 86 2.13 7.61 0.83
CA LYS A 86 2.75 8.86 0.34
C LYS A 86 1.70 9.97 0.22
N LEU A 87 0.58 9.67 -0.42
CA LEU A 87 -0.52 10.62 -0.64
C LEU A 87 -1.16 11.03 0.69
N ALA A 88 -1.54 10.08 1.54
CA ALA A 88 -2.15 10.35 2.84
C ALA A 88 -1.23 11.20 3.74
N ARG A 89 0.08 10.92 3.77
CA ARG A 89 1.05 11.73 4.51
C ARG A 89 1.08 13.17 3.99
N MET A 90 1.10 13.36 2.68
CA MET A 90 1.10 14.70 2.08
C MET A 90 -0.20 15.45 2.39
N CYS A 91 -1.34 14.77 2.35
CA CYS A 91 -2.63 15.34 2.75
C CYS A 91 -2.61 15.82 4.21
N LEU A 92 -2.03 15.02 5.12
CA LEU A 92 -1.90 15.41 6.53
C LEU A 92 -0.98 16.62 6.70
N ILE A 93 0.14 16.69 5.97
CA ILE A 93 1.05 17.84 6.00
C ILE A 93 0.35 19.11 5.46
N SER A 94 -0.32 19.01 4.31
CA SER A 94 -1.03 20.12 3.71
C SER A 94 -2.19 20.60 4.60
N GLY A 95 -3.01 19.67 5.12
CA GLY A 95 -4.08 19.99 6.06
C GLY A 95 -3.57 20.65 7.34
N ALA A 96 -2.44 20.18 7.88
CA ALA A 96 -1.81 20.81 9.04
C ALA A 96 -1.31 22.23 8.75
N ASN A 97 -0.68 22.47 7.59
CA ASN A 97 -0.23 23.79 7.16
C ASN A 97 -1.41 24.77 7.03
N GLN A 98 -2.56 24.29 6.57
CA GLN A 98 -3.80 25.07 6.43
C GLN A 98 -4.63 25.13 7.73
N LYS A 99 -4.18 24.49 8.82
CA LYS A 99 -4.89 24.37 10.11
C LYS A 99 -6.30 23.75 9.99
N LEU A 100 -6.49 22.86 9.01
CA LEU A 100 -7.73 22.15 8.78
C LEU A 100 -7.79 20.88 9.64
N ARG A 101 -8.97 20.59 10.20
CA ARG A 101 -9.21 19.36 10.97
C ARG A 101 -9.75 18.21 10.14
N SER A 102 -10.31 18.49 8.97
CA SER A 102 -10.89 17.50 8.06
C SER A 102 -10.23 17.62 6.69
N ILE A 103 -9.96 16.47 6.08
CA ILE A 103 -9.35 16.31 4.77
C ILE A 103 -10.42 15.86 3.79
N ASP A 104 -10.67 16.70 2.79
CA ASP A 104 -11.58 16.46 1.69
C ASP A 104 -10.84 16.18 0.38
N SER A 105 -11.60 15.99 -0.69
CA SER A 105 -11.07 15.77 -2.03
C SER A 105 -10.21 16.93 -2.55
N GLU A 106 -10.45 18.18 -2.12
CA GLU A 106 -9.67 19.33 -2.58
C GLU A 106 -8.23 19.26 -2.04
N ILE A 107 -8.07 18.98 -0.75
CA ILE A 107 -6.73 18.81 -0.15
C ILE A 107 -6.00 17.63 -0.77
N VAL A 108 -6.70 16.52 -1.03
CA VAL A 108 -6.11 15.35 -1.69
C VAL A 108 -5.62 15.69 -3.09
N TYR A 109 -6.38 16.47 -3.86
CA TYR A 109 -5.98 16.92 -5.20
C TYR A 109 -4.75 17.84 -5.17
N GLN A 110 -4.69 18.77 -4.22
CA GLN A 110 -3.53 19.62 -4.00
C GLN A 110 -2.29 18.78 -3.66
N ALA A 111 -2.42 17.85 -2.71
CA ALA A 111 -1.35 16.96 -2.29
C ALA A 111 -0.85 16.06 -3.43
N GLN A 112 -1.75 15.59 -4.31
CA GLN A 112 -1.39 14.82 -5.50
C GLN A 112 -0.53 15.66 -6.46
N THR A 113 -0.92 16.92 -6.68
CA THR A 113 -0.21 17.84 -7.57
C THR A 113 1.22 18.09 -7.06
N GLU A 114 1.39 18.32 -5.76
CA GLU A 114 2.71 18.50 -5.14
C GLU A 114 3.60 17.25 -5.26
N ILE A 115 3.02 16.06 -5.08
CA ILE A 115 3.74 14.79 -5.21
C ILE A 115 4.29 14.59 -6.63
N ASN A 116 3.51 14.95 -7.65
CA ASN A 116 3.88 14.80 -9.05
C ASN A 116 4.95 15.81 -9.49
N ILE A 117 5.02 16.98 -8.85
CA ILE A 117 6.07 17.98 -9.14
C ILE A 117 7.45 17.52 -8.61
N THR A 118 7.47 16.67 -7.58
CA THR A 118 8.70 16.21 -6.91
C THR A 118 9.17 14.83 -7.42
N ALA A 119 8.42 14.18 -8.31
CA ALA A 119 8.72 12.84 -8.86
C ALA A 119 9.37 12.95 -10.24
#